data_AF-A0A5M8P651-F1
#
_entry.id   AF-A0A5M8P651-F1
#
_cell.length_a   1.000
_cell.length_b   1.000
_cell.length_c   1.000
_cell.angle_alpha   90.00
_cell.angle_beta   90.00
_cell.angle_gamma   90.00
#
_symmetry.space_group_name_H-M   'P 1'
#
loop_
_entity.id
_entity.type
_entity.pdbx_description
1 polymer ?
#
loop_
_entity_poly.entity_id
_entity_poly.type
_entity_poly.pdbx_seq_one_letter_code
_entity_poly.pdbx_strand_id
1 'polypeptide(L)'
;MKLEKEFKAWLVFRSPDTKTATSRISNCRTVEEYHGDLETHFETDRCNDIISKLTYTTDDEREKREAKHLIPTKGILRTNSATYKQAVGLYVDFRDELSNGFSIGATQQNSSNINTKEVEERESKSKGLSHHEFHDFSSDSDVEKTIAIVLGKVCHFIHPRIVDKIRNANIEFKEEFRVICGDLDIDTFLFDGSDCVFPGVRRFINREKKETKKNAVNSEDNTILDGNEVPRRIWAFLSQNKSYSGPMWSDSGLSKFELAHIFGHKTDEKDLERKVFKEYDNTKLPYALFTSASNTVLIPNGLMKPTDKCESIKIAFYKRHIELYGNNFYAEKGFKEDSVPEWYNEIKWLEPDLPLNWEEKINNLLAYRKKYLFDKYAVNKK
;
A
#
# COMPACT_ATOMS: atom_id res chain seq x y z
N MET A 1 -2.97 -22.98 -28.70
CA MET A 1 -4.07 -22.10 -28.27
C MET A 1 -4.75 -21.52 -29.49
N LYS A 2 -6.04 -21.82 -29.68
CA LYS A 2 -6.80 -21.47 -30.91
C LYS A 2 -7.09 -19.98 -31.06
N LEU A 3 -7.45 -19.28 -29.97
CA LEU A 3 -7.82 -17.86 -29.95
C LEU A 3 -6.68 -16.94 -29.48
N GLU A 4 -5.44 -17.26 -29.87
CA GLU A 4 -4.27 -16.59 -29.33
C GLU A 4 -4.18 -15.10 -29.68
N LYS A 5 -4.54 -14.72 -30.91
CA LYS A 5 -4.41 -13.34 -31.38
C LYS A 5 -5.43 -12.44 -30.68
N GLU A 6 -6.64 -12.94 -30.55
CA GLU A 6 -7.78 -12.32 -29.88
C GLU A 6 -7.49 -12.17 -28.37
N PHE A 7 -6.98 -13.23 -27.75
CA PHE A 7 -6.59 -13.19 -26.34
C PHE A 7 -5.43 -12.21 -26.10
N LYS A 8 -4.44 -12.16 -27.00
CA LYS A 8 -3.34 -11.19 -26.92
C LYS A 8 -3.84 -9.76 -26.99
N ALA A 9 -4.72 -9.46 -27.93
CA ALA A 9 -5.30 -8.13 -28.09
C ALA A 9 -6.15 -7.74 -26.87
N TRP A 10 -6.93 -8.68 -26.32
CA TRP A 10 -7.69 -8.50 -25.09
C TRP A 10 -6.79 -8.20 -23.87
N LEU A 11 -5.69 -8.94 -23.72
CA LEU A 11 -4.73 -8.70 -22.64
C LEU A 11 -4.09 -7.31 -22.73
N VAL A 12 -3.71 -6.88 -23.93
CA VAL A 12 -3.11 -5.55 -24.16
C VAL A 12 -4.14 -4.43 -23.93
N PHE A 13 -5.41 -4.64 -24.28
CA PHE A 13 -6.49 -3.71 -24.00
C PHE A 13 -6.71 -3.50 -22.50
N ARG A 14 -6.73 -4.59 -21.71
CA ARG A 14 -6.88 -4.51 -20.23
C ARG A 14 -5.63 -4.04 -19.50
N SER A 15 -4.45 -4.29 -20.05
CA SER A 15 -3.18 -3.86 -19.47
C SER A 15 -2.15 -3.60 -20.57
N PRO A 16 -1.72 -2.35 -20.79
CA PRO A 16 -0.82 -1.98 -21.89
C PRO A 16 0.58 -2.61 -21.85
N ASP A 17 0.91 -3.41 -20.83
CA ASP A 17 2.19 -4.10 -20.73
C ASP A 17 2.25 -5.34 -21.64
N THR A 18 2.81 -5.13 -22.83
CA THR A 18 3.00 -6.14 -23.88
C THR A 18 3.93 -7.30 -23.46
N LYS A 19 4.86 -7.08 -22.52
CA LYS A 19 5.74 -8.14 -21.99
C LYS A 19 4.95 -9.10 -21.11
N THR A 20 4.10 -8.54 -20.24
CA THR A 20 3.22 -9.34 -19.38
C THR A 20 2.22 -10.14 -20.21
N ALA A 21 1.59 -9.54 -21.24
CA ALA A 21 0.68 -10.25 -22.14
C ALA A 21 1.36 -11.45 -22.85
N THR A 22 2.58 -11.25 -23.35
CA THR A 22 3.34 -12.32 -24.01
C THR A 22 3.71 -13.45 -23.04
N SER A 23 4.09 -13.12 -21.81
CA SER A 23 4.36 -14.12 -20.77
C SER A 23 3.12 -14.94 -20.41
N ARG A 24 1.93 -14.32 -20.32
CA ARG A 24 0.68 -15.03 -20.03
C ARG A 24 0.29 -16.01 -21.14
N ILE A 25 0.46 -15.62 -22.40
CA ILE A 25 0.24 -16.52 -23.54
C ILE A 25 1.20 -17.71 -23.48
N SER A 26 2.48 -17.48 -23.19
CA SER A 26 3.46 -18.55 -23.04
C SER A 26 3.06 -19.52 -21.92
N ASN A 27 2.57 -19.02 -20.79
CA ASN A 27 2.11 -19.85 -19.69
C ASN A 27 0.87 -20.69 -20.08
N CYS A 28 -0.08 -20.12 -20.81
CA CYS A 28 -1.24 -20.88 -21.31
C CYS A 28 -0.81 -22.00 -22.26
N ARG A 29 0.16 -21.75 -23.17
CA ARG A 29 0.72 -22.78 -24.04
C ARG A 29 1.35 -23.93 -23.26
N THR A 30 2.14 -23.61 -22.23
CA THR A 30 2.70 -24.64 -21.35
C THR A 30 1.59 -25.44 -20.67
N VAL A 31 0.48 -24.83 -20.25
CA VAL A 31 -0.65 -25.61 -19.70
C VAL A 31 -1.26 -26.53 -20.77
N GLU A 32 -1.46 -26.05 -21.99
CA GLU A 32 -2.00 -26.86 -23.09
C GLU A 32 -1.12 -28.05 -23.47
N GLU A 33 0.21 -27.90 -23.39
CA GLU A 33 1.17 -28.98 -23.65
C GLU A 33 0.94 -30.20 -22.74
N TYR A 34 0.52 -30.00 -21.50
CA TYR A 34 0.36 -31.06 -20.51
C TYR A 34 -1.09 -31.44 -20.19
N HIS A 35 -2.03 -30.52 -20.41
CA HIS A 35 -3.43 -30.70 -20.05
C HIS A 35 -4.37 -30.71 -21.26
N GLY A 36 -3.88 -30.41 -22.47
CA GLY A 36 -4.69 -30.33 -23.69
C GLY A 36 -5.26 -28.93 -23.94
N ASP A 37 -5.89 -28.77 -25.10
CA ASP A 37 -6.39 -27.48 -25.63
C ASP A 37 -7.33 -26.76 -24.65
N LEU A 38 -6.98 -25.54 -24.24
CA LEU A 38 -7.73 -24.78 -23.23
C LEU A 38 -9.13 -24.42 -23.72
N GLU A 39 -9.33 -24.33 -25.05
CA GLU A 39 -10.65 -24.10 -25.63
C GLU A 39 -11.60 -25.26 -25.32
N THR A 40 -11.16 -26.50 -25.55
CA THR A 40 -11.93 -27.70 -25.23
C THR A 40 -12.27 -27.78 -23.74
N HIS A 41 -11.31 -27.41 -22.87
CA HIS A 41 -11.56 -27.37 -21.42
C HIS A 41 -12.53 -26.26 -21.03
N PHE A 42 -12.45 -25.10 -21.67
CA PHE A 42 -13.40 -24.02 -21.44
C PHE A 42 -14.83 -24.45 -21.82
N GLU A 43 -14.99 -25.08 -22.98
CA GLU A 43 -16.27 -25.61 -23.46
C GLU A 43 -16.82 -26.74 -22.55
N THR A 44 -15.93 -27.55 -21.97
CA THR A 44 -16.32 -28.69 -21.14
C THR A 44 -16.75 -28.28 -19.74
N ASP A 45 -15.93 -27.47 -19.05
CA ASP A 45 -16.15 -27.16 -17.64
C ASP A 45 -15.67 -25.77 -17.22
N ARG A 46 -15.46 -24.85 -18.17
CA ARG A 46 -14.85 -23.53 -17.95
C ARG A 46 -13.44 -23.63 -17.33
N CYS A 47 -12.68 -24.66 -17.69
CA CYS A 47 -11.32 -24.95 -17.20
C CYS A 47 -11.24 -25.23 -15.68
N ASN A 48 -12.35 -25.56 -15.02
CA ASN A 48 -12.37 -25.73 -13.57
C ASN A 48 -11.51 -26.92 -13.09
N ASP A 49 -11.52 -28.03 -13.82
CA ASP A 49 -10.67 -29.20 -13.55
C ASP A 49 -9.18 -28.84 -13.65
N ILE A 50 -8.78 -28.11 -14.69
CA ILE A 50 -7.41 -27.61 -14.84
C ILE A 50 -7.03 -26.68 -13.68
N ILE A 51 -7.89 -25.73 -13.34
CA ILE A 51 -7.66 -24.78 -12.24
C ILE A 51 -7.51 -25.51 -10.90
N SER A 52 -8.31 -26.56 -10.68
CA SER A 52 -8.21 -27.43 -9.50
C SER A 52 -6.87 -28.17 -9.45
N LYS A 53 -6.42 -28.73 -10.57
CA LYS A 53 -5.10 -29.41 -10.68
C LYS A 53 -3.93 -28.45 -10.51
N LEU A 54 -4.06 -27.20 -10.96
CA LEU A 54 -3.05 -26.14 -10.80
C LEU A 54 -3.07 -25.49 -9.40
N THR A 55 -4.03 -25.83 -8.54
CA THR A 55 -4.10 -25.27 -7.19
C THR A 55 -3.16 -26.02 -6.26
N TYR A 56 -2.10 -25.34 -5.83
CA TYR A 56 -1.12 -25.82 -4.85
C TYR A 56 -0.99 -24.79 -3.73
N THR A 57 -1.38 -25.17 -2.52
CA THR A 57 -1.51 -24.24 -1.39
C THR A 57 -0.24 -24.16 -0.54
N THR A 58 -0.18 -23.18 0.36
CA THR A 58 0.89 -23.09 1.37
C THR A 58 0.90 -24.31 2.30
N ASP A 59 -0.27 -24.89 2.58
CA ASP A 59 -0.39 -26.11 3.37
C ASP A 59 0.18 -27.31 2.61
N ASP A 60 -0.10 -27.42 1.31
CA ASP A 60 0.47 -28.50 0.49
C ASP A 60 2.00 -28.42 0.42
N GLU A 61 2.56 -27.20 0.33
CA GLU A 61 4.01 -26.95 0.40
C GLU A 61 4.61 -27.32 1.76
N ARG A 62 3.94 -26.95 2.86
CA ARG A 62 4.37 -27.27 4.23
C ARG A 62 4.37 -28.78 4.49
N GLU A 63 3.34 -29.47 4.02
CA GLU A 63 3.18 -30.92 4.17
C GLU A 63 3.92 -31.72 3.08
N LYS A 64 4.69 -31.05 2.20
CA LYS A 64 5.44 -31.65 1.08
C LYS A 64 4.58 -32.55 0.18
N ARG A 65 3.32 -32.19 -0.04
CA ARG A 65 2.44 -32.93 -0.94
C ARG A 65 2.87 -32.74 -2.38
N GLU A 66 2.60 -33.75 -3.21
CA GLU A 66 2.86 -33.66 -4.64
C GLU A 66 1.84 -32.73 -5.32
N ALA A 67 2.29 -32.00 -6.35
CA ALA A 67 1.38 -31.20 -7.17
C ALA A 67 0.48 -32.11 -8.00
N LYS A 68 -0.78 -31.68 -8.19
CA LYS A 68 -1.79 -32.43 -8.94
C LYS A 68 -1.67 -32.24 -10.46
N HIS A 69 -0.87 -31.28 -10.92
CA HIS A 69 -0.66 -31.01 -12.34
C HIS A 69 0.56 -31.76 -12.88
N LEU A 70 0.55 -32.06 -14.18
CA LEU A 70 1.60 -32.84 -14.84
C LEU A 70 2.77 -31.98 -15.36
N ILE A 71 2.70 -30.66 -15.19
CA ILE A 71 3.70 -29.71 -15.68
C ILE A 71 5.01 -29.85 -14.88
N PRO A 72 6.16 -30.19 -15.52
CA PRO A 72 7.46 -30.20 -14.88
C PRO A 72 7.88 -28.78 -14.49
N THR A 73 8.21 -28.55 -13.23
CA THR A 73 8.62 -27.23 -12.75
C THR A 73 10.11 -27.18 -12.42
N LYS A 74 10.81 -26.19 -12.97
CA LYS A 74 12.13 -25.75 -12.47
C LYS A 74 11.89 -24.58 -11.49
N GLY A 75 12.31 -24.71 -10.23
CA GLY A 75 12.14 -23.66 -9.20
C GLY A 75 11.04 -23.97 -8.16
N ILE A 76 10.49 -22.93 -7.52
CA ILE A 76 9.50 -23.08 -6.43
C ILE A 76 8.15 -23.53 -7.00
N LEU A 77 7.74 -24.76 -6.65
CA LEU A 77 6.53 -25.41 -7.14
C LEU A 77 5.29 -24.53 -6.97
N ARG A 78 5.06 -24.00 -5.77
CA ARG A 78 3.90 -23.14 -5.45
C ARG A 78 3.82 -21.90 -6.33
N THR A 79 4.95 -21.22 -6.57
CA THR A 79 5.00 -20.02 -7.41
C THR A 79 4.68 -20.35 -8.86
N ASN A 80 5.17 -21.47 -9.37
CA ASN A 80 4.91 -21.92 -10.73
C ASN A 80 3.45 -22.35 -10.91
N SER A 81 2.88 -23.14 -9.99
CA SER A 81 1.47 -23.54 -10.03
C SER A 81 0.53 -22.33 -9.98
N ALA A 82 0.81 -21.35 -9.12
CA ALA A 82 0.05 -20.10 -9.05
C ALA A 82 0.14 -19.28 -10.35
N THR A 83 1.32 -19.27 -10.99
CA THR A 83 1.56 -18.54 -12.25
C THR A 83 0.79 -19.14 -13.42
N TYR A 84 0.72 -20.48 -13.51
CA TYR A 84 -0.09 -21.16 -14.52
C TYR A 84 -1.58 -21.00 -14.25
N LYS A 85 -2.02 -21.14 -13.00
CA LYS A 85 -3.42 -20.91 -12.59
C LYS A 85 -3.90 -19.52 -12.98
N GLN A 86 -3.08 -18.49 -12.74
CA GLN A 86 -3.41 -17.12 -13.10
C GLN A 86 -3.55 -16.94 -14.62
N ALA A 87 -2.69 -17.59 -15.42
CA ALA A 87 -2.77 -17.50 -16.87
C ALA A 87 -4.06 -18.16 -17.41
N VAL A 88 -4.43 -19.33 -16.89
CA VAL A 88 -5.69 -20.00 -17.25
C VAL A 88 -6.90 -19.17 -16.81
N GLY A 89 -6.88 -18.58 -15.61
CA GLY A 89 -7.96 -17.71 -15.15
C GLY A 89 -8.19 -16.51 -16.08
N LEU A 90 -7.11 -15.87 -16.54
CA LEU A 90 -7.22 -14.79 -17.53
C LEU A 90 -7.78 -15.26 -18.87
N TYR A 91 -7.49 -16.50 -19.29
CA TYR A 91 -8.07 -17.07 -20.50
C TYR A 91 -9.59 -17.31 -20.36
N VAL A 92 -10.03 -17.78 -19.18
CA VAL A 92 -11.46 -17.93 -18.85
C VAL A 92 -12.17 -16.58 -18.91
N ASP A 93 -11.62 -15.56 -18.25
CA ASP A 93 -12.17 -14.18 -18.27
C ASP A 93 -12.31 -13.65 -19.72
N PHE A 94 -11.29 -13.87 -20.54
CA PHE A 94 -11.33 -13.51 -21.97
C PHE A 94 -12.44 -14.21 -22.73
N ARG A 95 -12.63 -15.52 -22.52
CA ARG A 95 -13.66 -16.30 -23.23
C ARG A 95 -15.07 -15.92 -22.76
N ASP A 96 -15.24 -15.61 -21.48
CA ASP A 96 -16.50 -15.10 -20.94
C ASP A 96 -16.85 -13.75 -21.60
N GLU A 97 -15.90 -12.83 -21.72
CA GLU A 97 -16.12 -11.55 -22.40
C GLU A 97 -16.36 -11.69 -23.90
N LEU A 98 -15.61 -12.55 -24.58
CA LEU A 98 -15.83 -12.82 -26.00
C LEU A 98 -17.23 -13.41 -26.24
N SER A 99 -17.70 -14.28 -25.34
CA SER A 99 -19.05 -14.85 -25.38
C SER A 99 -20.14 -13.81 -25.07
N ASN A 100 -19.81 -12.78 -24.28
CA ASN A 100 -20.68 -11.64 -23.98
C ASN A 100 -20.64 -10.53 -25.05
N GLY A 101 -20.07 -10.80 -26.23
CA GLY A 101 -20.12 -9.90 -27.38
C GLY A 101 -18.99 -8.86 -27.43
N PHE A 102 -17.92 -9.03 -26.64
CA PHE A 102 -16.73 -8.19 -26.77
C PHE A 102 -16.13 -8.30 -28.19
N SER A 103 -16.05 -7.19 -28.92
CA SER A 103 -15.34 -7.11 -30.20
C SER A 103 -14.36 -5.95 -30.20
N ILE A 104 -13.10 -6.25 -30.53
CA ILE A 104 -11.99 -5.27 -30.51
C ILE A 104 -12.20 -4.14 -31.53
N GLY A 105 -13.02 -4.38 -32.57
CA GLY A 105 -13.32 -3.40 -33.62
C GLY A 105 -14.31 -2.29 -33.22
N ALA A 106 -15.15 -2.47 -32.20
CA ALA A 106 -16.18 -1.50 -31.82
C ALA A 106 -15.66 -0.38 -30.89
N THR A 107 -14.52 -0.58 -30.21
CA THR A 107 -14.06 0.31 -29.13
C THR A 107 -13.15 1.44 -29.61
N GLN A 108 -12.75 1.49 -30.89
CA GLN A 108 -11.92 2.57 -31.43
C GLN A 108 -12.71 3.81 -31.92
N GLN A 109 -14.05 3.78 -31.96
CA GLN A 109 -14.86 4.93 -32.40
C GLN A 109 -15.63 5.66 -31.27
N ASN A 110 -15.66 5.13 -30.04
CA ASN A 110 -16.46 5.73 -28.96
C ASN A 110 -15.67 6.61 -27.97
N SER A 111 -14.43 6.99 -28.30
CA SER A 111 -13.61 7.88 -27.46
C SER A 111 -13.93 9.38 -27.60
N SER A 112 -14.92 9.76 -28.41
CA SER A 112 -15.30 11.15 -28.61
C SER A 112 -16.81 11.29 -28.80
N ASN A 113 -17.54 11.32 -27.68
CA ASN A 113 -18.77 12.08 -27.42
C ASN A 113 -19.62 11.37 -26.36
N ILE A 114 -19.37 11.68 -25.10
CA ILE A 114 -20.33 11.37 -24.04
C ILE A 114 -21.37 12.50 -24.08
N ASN A 115 -22.56 12.19 -24.59
CA ASN A 115 -23.72 13.06 -24.41
C ASN A 115 -24.83 12.28 -23.69
N THR A 116 -25.39 12.95 -22.70
CA THR A 116 -25.98 12.44 -21.46
C THR A 116 -27.43 11.94 -21.61
N LYS A 117 -27.74 11.11 -22.61
CA LYS A 117 -29.12 10.65 -22.84
C LYS A 117 -29.34 9.17 -23.13
N GLU A 118 -28.30 8.34 -23.24
CA GLU A 118 -28.44 6.89 -23.49
C GLU A 118 -28.33 6.00 -22.24
N VAL A 119 -28.27 6.59 -21.03
CA VAL A 119 -28.15 5.81 -19.78
C VAL A 119 -29.48 5.16 -19.38
N GLU A 120 -30.63 5.66 -19.83
CA GLU A 120 -31.93 5.15 -19.37
C GLU A 120 -32.54 4.04 -20.23
N GLU A 121 -32.01 3.74 -21.43
CA GLU A 121 -32.67 2.80 -22.36
C GLU A 121 -31.97 1.44 -22.55
N ARG A 122 -30.74 1.26 -22.04
CA ARG A 122 -29.98 -0.01 -22.18
C ARG A 122 -30.22 -1.03 -21.07
N GLU A 123 -31.03 -0.74 -20.07
CA GLU A 123 -31.38 -1.72 -19.02
C GLU A 123 -32.42 -2.77 -19.46
N SER A 124 -33.06 -2.59 -20.61
CA SER A 124 -34.04 -3.57 -21.12
C SER A 124 -33.53 -4.26 -22.39
N LYS A 125 -32.79 -5.36 -22.21
CA LYS A 125 -32.67 -6.55 -23.11
C LYS A 125 -31.28 -7.18 -23.03
N SER A 126 -30.95 -7.69 -21.86
CA SER A 126 -30.01 -8.79 -21.68
C SER A 126 -30.60 -9.69 -20.61
N LYS A 127 -31.17 -10.84 -21.00
CA LYS A 127 -31.39 -11.93 -20.03
C LYS A 127 -30.07 -12.67 -19.82
N GLY A 128 -29.04 -11.92 -19.45
CA GLY A 128 -27.84 -12.45 -18.81
C GLY A 128 -28.14 -12.72 -17.33
N LEU A 129 -27.50 -13.73 -16.74
CA LEU A 129 -27.57 -13.98 -15.31
C LEU A 129 -27.35 -12.65 -14.56
N SER A 130 -28.38 -12.19 -13.81
CA SER A 130 -28.28 -10.94 -13.05
C SER A 130 -27.10 -11.07 -12.10
N HIS A 131 -26.05 -10.30 -12.34
CA HIS A 131 -24.98 -10.20 -11.36
C HIS A 131 -25.58 -9.54 -10.14
N HIS A 132 -25.50 -10.20 -9.00
CA HIS A 132 -25.93 -9.61 -7.75
C HIS A 132 -24.89 -8.54 -7.38
N GLU A 133 -25.31 -7.28 -7.43
CA GLU A 133 -24.51 -6.17 -6.93
C GLU A 133 -24.67 -6.10 -5.42
N PHE A 134 -23.56 -6.29 -4.71
CA PHE A 134 -23.53 -6.10 -3.27
C PHE A 134 -23.49 -4.61 -2.97
N HIS A 135 -24.46 -4.11 -2.23
CA HIS A 135 -24.45 -2.73 -1.77
C HIS A 135 -23.27 -2.50 -0.81
N ASP A 136 -22.52 -1.43 -1.05
CA ASP A 136 -21.43 -1.00 -0.17
C ASP A 136 -21.97 0.00 0.87
N PHE A 137 -22.14 -0.47 2.11
CA PHE A 137 -22.57 0.36 3.23
C PHE A 137 -21.39 0.88 4.07
N SER A 138 -20.14 0.74 3.60
CA SER A 138 -18.95 1.11 4.38
C SER A 138 -18.80 2.61 4.64
N SER A 139 -19.49 3.45 3.87
CA SER A 139 -19.55 4.91 4.03
C SER A 139 -20.76 5.39 4.84
N ASP A 140 -21.58 4.47 5.35
CA ASP A 140 -22.65 4.81 6.28
C ASP A 140 -22.04 5.35 7.59
N SER A 141 -22.50 6.52 8.03
CA SER A 141 -22.00 7.19 9.24
C SER A 141 -22.08 6.30 10.48
N ASP A 142 -23.13 5.48 10.63
CA ASP A 142 -23.26 4.59 11.80
C ASP A 142 -22.25 3.43 11.76
N VAL A 143 -21.94 2.95 10.56
CA VAL A 143 -20.91 1.93 10.33
C VAL A 143 -19.53 2.51 10.62
N GLU A 144 -19.22 3.68 10.05
CA GLU A 144 -17.94 4.37 10.28
C GLU A 144 -17.72 4.69 11.76
N LYS A 145 -18.77 5.19 12.45
CA LYS A 145 -18.77 5.41 13.89
C LYS A 145 -18.42 4.15 14.67
N THR A 146 -19.10 3.04 14.37
CA THR A 146 -18.89 1.76 15.07
C THR A 146 -17.45 1.29 14.91
N ILE A 147 -16.92 1.36 13.68
CA ILE A 147 -15.54 0.99 13.38
C ILE A 147 -14.56 1.93 14.11
N ALA A 148 -14.80 3.24 14.09
CA ALA A 148 -13.95 4.23 14.75
C ALA A 148 -13.88 4.03 16.27
N ILE A 149 -15.01 3.71 16.92
CA ILE A 149 -15.06 3.39 18.36
C ILE A 149 -14.20 2.17 18.69
N VAL A 150 -14.20 1.14 17.82
CA VAL A 150 -13.34 -0.04 18.00
C VAL A 150 -11.87 0.35 17.81
N LEU A 151 -11.54 1.03 16.70
CA LEU A 151 -10.17 1.46 16.40
C LEU A 151 -9.58 2.34 17.50
N GLY A 152 -10.36 3.29 18.01
CA GLY A 152 -9.91 4.19 19.06
C GLY A 152 -9.39 3.46 20.30
N LYS A 153 -9.96 2.30 20.64
CA LYS A 153 -9.57 1.50 21.81
C LYS A 153 -8.38 0.58 21.59
N VAL A 154 -8.01 0.31 20.35
CA VAL A 154 -7.05 -0.76 20.01
C VAL A 154 -5.85 -0.29 19.20
N CYS A 155 -5.90 0.93 18.65
CA CYS A 155 -4.77 1.53 17.96
C CYS A 155 -3.77 2.14 18.95
N HIS A 156 -2.48 1.96 18.69
CA HIS A 156 -1.42 2.54 19.51
C HIS A 156 -0.72 3.67 18.77
N PHE A 157 -0.78 4.86 19.36
CA PHE A 157 -0.06 6.06 18.95
C PHE A 157 1.26 6.15 19.73
N ILE A 158 2.23 6.89 19.18
CA ILE A 158 3.49 7.17 19.90
C ILE A 158 3.24 8.22 20.97
N HIS A 159 3.85 8.07 22.15
CA HIS A 159 3.66 9.04 23.23
C HIS A 159 4.20 10.44 22.86
N PRO A 160 3.48 11.55 23.16
CA PRO A 160 3.91 12.91 22.81
C PRO A 160 5.34 13.27 23.25
N ARG A 161 5.74 12.92 24.47
CA ARG A 161 7.13 13.08 24.96
C ARG A 161 8.21 12.43 24.06
N ILE A 162 7.91 11.30 23.42
CA ILE A 162 8.83 10.66 22.46
C ILE A 162 8.94 11.53 21.22
N VAL A 163 7.80 11.99 20.69
CA VAL A 163 7.74 12.87 19.51
C VAL A 163 8.50 14.17 19.77
N ASP A 164 8.29 14.82 20.91
CA ASP A 164 8.98 16.06 21.28
C ASP A 164 10.50 15.87 21.42
N LYS A 165 10.93 14.73 21.99
CA LYS A 165 12.37 14.40 22.04
C LYS A 165 12.97 14.27 20.65
N ILE A 166 12.25 13.68 19.69
CA ILE A 166 12.68 13.56 18.29
C ILE A 166 12.73 14.93 17.62
N ARG A 167 11.71 15.78 17.81
CA ARG A 167 11.69 17.17 17.30
C ARG A 167 12.89 17.97 17.77
N ASN A 168 13.19 17.92 19.07
CA ASN A 168 14.35 18.61 19.64
C ASN A 168 15.67 18.08 19.05
N ALA A 169 15.80 16.75 18.91
CA ALA A 169 16.98 16.15 18.29
C ALA A 169 17.10 16.48 16.78
N ASN A 170 16.00 16.82 16.11
CA ASN A 170 16.00 17.20 14.70
C ASN A 170 16.54 18.63 14.49
N ILE A 171 16.32 19.55 15.44
CA ILE A 171 16.89 20.90 15.40
C ILE A 171 18.41 20.83 15.36
N GLU A 172 19.02 20.06 16.26
CA GLU A 172 20.48 19.91 16.32
C GLU A 172 21.03 19.11 15.13
N PHE A 173 20.31 18.06 14.70
CA PHE A 173 20.77 17.17 13.64
C PHE A 173 20.73 17.80 12.24
N LYS A 174 19.92 18.85 12.04
CA LYS A 174 19.72 19.47 10.72
C LYS A 174 21.02 19.95 10.08
N GLU A 175 21.84 20.67 10.82
CA GLU A 175 23.12 21.19 10.31
C GLU A 175 24.13 20.07 10.04
N GLU A 176 24.18 19.06 10.92
CA GLU A 176 25.03 17.90 10.70
C GLU A 176 24.61 17.11 9.45
N PHE A 177 23.31 16.91 9.25
CA PHE A 177 22.79 16.17 8.11
C PHE A 177 23.07 16.90 6.78
N ARG A 178 23.00 18.24 6.78
CA ARG A 178 23.29 19.08 5.61
C ARG A 178 24.68 18.84 5.02
N VAL A 179 25.66 18.51 5.85
CA VAL A 179 27.05 18.26 5.39
C VAL A 179 27.15 16.97 4.56
N ILE A 180 26.25 16.00 4.78
CA ILE A 180 26.35 14.68 4.18
C ILE A 180 25.31 14.40 3.09
N CYS A 181 24.14 15.03 3.13
CA CYS A 181 23.00 14.67 2.30
C CYS A 181 23.01 15.24 0.88
N GLY A 182 24.13 15.79 0.40
CA GLY A 182 24.28 16.32 -0.96
C GLY A 182 23.20 17.35 -1.31
N ASP A 183 22.60 17.21 -2.49
CA ASP A 183 21.58 18.13 -3.02
C ASP A 183 20.15 17.83 -2.53
N LEU A 184 20.00 17.00 -1.49
CA LEU A 184 18.70 16.71 -0.91
C LEU A 184 18.05 18.01 -0.38
N ASP A 185 16.78 18.23 -0.71
CA ASP A 185 16.00 19.26 -0.02
C ASP A 185 15.71 18.83 1.43
N ILE A 186 16.54 19.33 2.35
CA ILE A 186 16.48 19.00 3.77
C ILE A 186 15.23 19.58 4.42
N ASP A 187 14.75 20.74 3.96
CA ASP A 187 13.63 21.43 4.59
C ASP A 187 12.32 20.65 4.37
N THR A 188 12.24 19.86 3.29
CA THR A 188 11.17 18.87 3.12
C THR A 188 11.10 17.85 4.26
N PHE A 189 12.20 17.54 4.95
CA PHE A 189 12.22 16.53 6.02
C PHE A 189 12.41 17.11 7.42
N LEU A 190 13.19 18.19 7.56
CA LEU A 190 13.57 18.83 8.82
C LEU A 190 13.08 20.28 8.87
N PHE A 191 11.80 20.49 8.53
CA PHE A 191 11.09 21.75 8.78
C PHE A 191 10.85 21.97 10.28
N ASP A 192 10.45 23.19 10.65
CA ASP A 192 10.17 23.54 12.03
C ASP A 192 9.04 22.67 12.63
N GLY A 193 9.28 22.09 13.80
CA GLY A 193 8.37 21.13 14.42
C GLY A 193 8.37 19.71 13.81
N SER A 194 9.23 19.42 12.83
CA SER A 194 9.32 18.10 12.21
C SER A 194 9.81 17.03 13.20
N ASP A 195 9.10 15.91 13.21
CA ASP A 195 9.43 14.70 13.94
C ASP A 195 9.81 13.53 12.99
N CYS A 196 10.23 13.86 11.77
CA CYS A 196 10.78 12.91 10.81
C CYS A 196 11.99 12.21 11.43
N VAL A 197 11.89 10.89 11.64
CA VAL A 197 12.95 10.12 12.29
C VAL A 197 14.08 9.81 11.31
N PHE A 198 13.81 9.63 10.02
CA PHE A 198 14.85 9.35 9.03
C PHE A 198 14.73 10.32 7.86
N PRO A 199 15.28 11.54 7.99
CA PRO A 199 15.24 12.53 6.91
C PRO A 199 15.93 12.02 5.65
N GLY A 200 15.37 12.38 4.50
CA GLY A 200 15.78 11.88 3.19
C GLY A 200 15.23 10.49 2.84
N VAL A 201 14.50 9.80 3.72
CA VAL A 201 13.88 8.50 3.38
C VAL A 201 12.43 8.70 2.96
N ARG A 202 12.04 8.15 1.80
CA ARG A 202 10.65 8.15 1.34
C ARG A 202 10.18 6.79 0.81
N ARG A 203 8.87 6.66 0.66
CA ARG A 203 8.23 5.49 0.06
C ARG A 203 8.49 5.44 -1.44
N PHE A 204 8.67 4.23 -1.97
CA PHE A 204 8.64 4.00 -3.42
C PHE A 204 7.31 4.42 -4.05
N ILE A 205 7.36 5.11 -5.19
CA ILE A 205 6.24 5.14 -6.13
C ILE A 205 6.29 3.89 -7.03
N ASN A 206 5.14 3.46 -7.56
CA ASN A 206 5.03 2.15 -8.22
C ASN A 206 5.99 1.97 -9.42
N ARG A 207 6.34 3.06 -10.12
CA ARG A 207 7.31 3.05 -11.23
C ARG A 207 8.74 2.72 -10.76
N GLU A 208 9.17 3.31 -9.65
CA GLU A 208 10.54 3.16 -9.10
C GLU A 208 10.81 1.76 -8.53
N LYS A 209 9.77 1.04 -8.09
CA LYS A 209 9.92 -0.30 -7.49
C LYS A 209 10.61 -1.32 -8.42
N LYS A 210 10.54 -1.10 -9.73
CA LYS A 210 11.13 -2.00 -10.73
C LYS A 210 12.58 -1.61 -11.11
N GLU A 211 12.94 -0.35 -10.92
CA GLU A 211 14.15 0.24 -11.49
C GLU A 211 15.23 0.52 -10.42
N THR A 212 14.81 0.81 -9.19
CA THR A 212 15.73 1.21 -8.11
C THR A 212 15.83 0.15 -7.02
N LYS A 213 17.07 -0.13 -6.57
CA LYS A 213 17.31 -1.06 -5.45
C LYS A 213 16.75 -0.49 -4.14
N LYS A 214 16.11 -1.36 -3.35
CA LYS A 214 15.64 -1.03 -2.00
C LYS A 214 16.77 -0.50 -1.12
N ASN A 215 16.46 0.57 -0.38
CA ASN A 215 17.38 1.29 0.48
C ASN A 215 18.59 1.88 -0.27
N ALA A 216 18.49 2.12 -1.58
CA ALA A 216 19.46 2.90 -2.34
C ALA A 216 19.05 4.38 -2.36
N VAL A 217 20.04 5.25 -2.54
CA VAL A 217 19.80 6.67 -2.81
C VAL A 217 19.40 6.81 -4.26
N ASN A 218 18.27 7.48 -4.48
CA ASN A 218 17.74 7.81 -5.78
C ASN A 218 18.54 8.96 -6.39
N SER A 219 18.98 8.81 -7.63
CA SER A 219 19.78 9.84 -8.31
C SER A 219 18.99 11.08 -8.68
N GLU A 220 17.66 11.00 -8.77
CA GLU A 220 16.82 12.13 -9.22
C GLU A 220 16.59 13.19 -8.13
N ASP A 221 16.38 12.76 -6.88
CA ASP A 221 16.02 13.64 -5.76
C ASP A 221 16.87 13.41 -4.51
N ASN A 222 17.93 12.59 -4.64
CA ASN A 222 18.84 12.21 -3.57
C ASN A 222 18.17 11.56 -2.34
N THR A 223 16.94 11.05 -2.48
CA THR A 223 16.23 10.38 -1.38
C THR A 223 16.56 8.89 -1.30
N ILE A 224 16.45 8.29 -0.11
CA ILE A 224 16.56 6.85 0.10
C ILE A 224 15.17 6.22 -0.05
N LEU A 225 15.03 5.27 -0.97
CA LEU A 225 13.74 4.60 -1.22
C LEU A 225 13.55 3.37 -0.31
N ASP A 226 12.45 3.33 0.45
CA ASP A 226 12.14 2.24 1.39
C ASP A 226 10.73 1.64 1.21
N GLY A 227 10.63 0.36 1.57
CA GLY A 227 9.46 -0.50 1.49
C GLY A 227 8.68 -0.67 2.80
N ASN A 228 8.79 0.24 3.76
CA ASN A 228 8.23 0.22 5.14
C ASN A 228 9.16 -0.42 6.18
N GLU A 229 10.42 -0.68 5.88
CA GLU A 229 11.34 -1.16 6.92
C GLU A 229 11.77 -0.02 7.85
N VAL A 230 11.94 1.19 7.31
CA VAL A 230 12.47 2.32 8.07
C VAL A 230 11.47 2.85 9.09
N PRO A 231 10.19 3.11 8.75
CA PRO A 231 9.19 3.52 9.74
C PRO A 231 9.00 2.50 10.87
N ARG A 232 9.13 1.19 10.57
CA ARG A 232 9.05 0.11 11.57
C ARG A 232 10.17 0.18 12.61
N ARG A 233 11.30 0.83 12.32
CA ARG A 233 12.42 0.94 13.27
C ARG A 233 12.03 1.72 14.52
N ILE A 234 11.10 2.68 14.41
CA ILE A 234 10.64 3.49 15.54
C ILE A 234 10.05 2.57 16.62
N TRP A 235 9.07 1.74 16.21
CA TRP A 235 8.42 0.76 17.07
C TRP A 235 9.36 -0.36 17.53
N ALA A 236 10.29 -0.79 16.67
CA ALA A 236 11.31 -1.78 17.01
C ALA A 236 12.20 -1.34 18.18
N PHE A 237 12.70 -0.10 18.15
CA PHE A 237 13.51 0.44 19.23
C PHE A 237 12.70 0.65 20.50
N LEU A 238 11.47 1.14 20.40
CA LEU A 238 10.59 1.28 21.55
C LEU A 238 10.26 -0.06 22.23
N SER A 239 10.07 -1.13 21.45
CA SER A 239 9.77 -2.45 21.99
C SER A 239 11.03 -3.16 22.52
N GLN A 240 12.06 -3.30 21.68
CA GLN A 240 13.20 -4.20 21.93
C GLN A 240 14.56 -3.50 22.01
N ASN A 241 14.61 -2.18 21.89
CA ASN A 241 15.86 -1.40 21.82
C ASN A 241 16.82 -1.88 20.71
N LYS A 242 16.25 -2.34 19.59
CA LYS A 242 16.99 -2.92 18.46
C LYS A 242 16.39 -2.43 17.14
N SER A 243 17.23 -2.42 16.11
CA SER A 243 16.79 -2.15 14.75
C SER A 243 15.82 -3.21 14.24
N TYR A 244 14.91 -2.80 13.35
CA TYR A 244 13.97 -3.68 12.68
C TYR A 244 14.66 -4.86 11.97
N SER A 245 14.14 -6.07 12.22
CA SER A 245 14.29 -7.26 11.39
C SER A 245 12.99 -8.07 11.46
N GLY A 246 12.73 -8.91 10.45
CA GLY A 246 11.53 -9.75 10.42
C GLY A 246 11.36 -10.62 11.68
N PRO A 247 12.38 -11.40 12.09
CA PRO A 247 12.33 -12.18 13.33
C PRO A 247 12.07 -11.32 14.56
N MET A 248 12.78 -10.20 14.73
CA MET A 248 12.58 -9.30 15.87
C MET A 248 11.15 -8.73 15.91
N TRP A 249 10.58 -8.37 14.76
CA TRP A 249 9.19 -7.90 14.69
C TRP A 249 8.20 -8.97 15.18
N SER A 250 8.47 -10.24 14.88
CA SER A 250 7.67 -11.35 15.39
C SER A 250 7.87 -11.56 16.88
N ASP A 251 9.11 -11.70 17.34
CA ASP A 251 9.47 -12.06 18.72
C ASP A 251 9.06 -10.98 19.73
N SER A 252 9.02 -9.72 19.28
CA SER A 252 8.56 -8.57 20.09
C SER A 252 7.04 -8.50 20.28
N GLY A 253 6.26 -9.33 19.59
CA GLY A 253 4.81 -9.24 19.54
C GLY A 253 4.28 -8.15 18.61
N LEU A 254 5.15 -7.36 17.96
CA LEU A 254 4.76 -6.35 16.97
C LEU A 254 4.12 -6.97 15.72
N SER A 255 4.35 -8.25 15.46
CA SER A 255 3.68 -9.01 14.39
C SER A 255 2.16 -9.10 14.55
N LYS A 256 1.60 -8.78 15.73
CA LYS A 256 0.16 -8.66 15.95
C LYS A 256 -0.44 -7.39 15.35
N PHE A 257 0.41 -6.46 14.92
CA PHE A 257 0.00 -5.15 14.41
C PHE A 257 0.55 -4.88 13.01
N GLU A 258 -0.24 -4.13 12.26
CA GLU A 258 0.15 -3.47 11.04
C GLU A 258 0.57 -2.03 11.33
N LEU A 259 1.59 -1.58 10.63
CA LEU A 259 1.97 -0.17 10.62
C LEU A 259 1.11 0.57 9.60
N ALA A 260 0.42 1.61 10.04
CA ALA A 260 -0.30 2.53 9.18
C ALA A 260 0.24 3.96 9.34
N HIS A 261 -0.06 4.79 8.33
CA HIS A 261 0.21 6.22 8.34
C HIS A 261 -1.10 6.98 8.46
N ILE A 262 -1.13 8.03 9.26
CA ILE A 262 -2.34 8.84 9.48
C ILE A 262 -2.56 9.76 8.27
N PHE A 263 -1.57 10.59 7.97
CA PHE A 263 -1.51 11.48 6.82
C PHE A 263 -0.83 10.80 5.64
N GLY A 264 -1.30 11.13 4.43
CA GLY A 264 -0.69 10.69 3.19
C GLY A 264 0.77 11.14 3.12
N HIS A 265 1.65 10.26 2.64
CA HIS A 265 3.08 10.54 2.49
C HIS A 265 3.55 10.44 1.04
N LYS A 266 2.59 10.28 0.11
CA LYS A 266 2.78 10.39 -1.33
C LYS A 266 1.98 11.57 -1.87
N THR A 267 2.40 12.09 -3.01
CA THR A 267 1.77 13.27 -3.65
C THR A 267 0.36 12.99 -4.16
N ASP A 268 0.06 11.73 -4.53
CA ASP A 268 -1.23 11.25 -5.00
C ASP A 268 -2.21 10.88 -3.86
N GLU A 269 -1.80 10.99 -2.59
CA GLU A 269 -2.59 10.60 -1.42
C GLU A 269 -3.10 11.80 -0.60
N LYS A 270 -3.27 12.97 -1.25
CA LYS A 270 -3.46 14.28 -0.57
C LYS A 270 -4.81 14.96 -0.78
N ASP A 271 -5.75 14.28 -1.43
CA ASP A 271 -7.05 14.87 -1.75
C ASP A 271 -7.88 15.19 -0.51
N LEU A 272 -7.86 14.32 0.50
CA LEU A 272 -8.59 14.59 1.74
C LEU A 272 -7.97 15.75 2.52
N GLU A 273 -6.64 15.79 2.64
CA GLU A 273 -5.91 16.90 3.28
C GLU A 273 -6.26 18.25 2.63
N ARG A 274 -6.35 18.30 1.30
CA ARG A 274 -6.80 19.50 0.57
C ARG A 274 -8.23 19.93 0.91
N LYS A 275 -9.11 19.00 1.25
CA LYS A 275 -10.51 19.30 1.64
C LYS A 275 -10.61 19.81 3.08
N VAL A 276 -9.87 19.19 4.01
CA VAL A 276 -10.09 19.37 5.47
C VAL A 276 -9.13 20.35 6.14
N PHE A 277 -8.17 20.90 5.40
CA PHE A 277 -7.35 22.03 5.85
C PHE A 277 -7.74 23.31 5.10
N LYS A 278 -7.59 24.47 5.76
CA LYS A 278 -7.89 25.78 5.16
C LYS A 278 -6.88 26.14 4.07
N GLU A 279 -5.61 25.82 4.32
CA GLU A 279 -4.52 26.06 3.38
C GLU A 279 -3.73 24.78 3.16
N TYR A 280 -3.35 24.54 1.90
CA TYR A 280 -2.50 23.43 1.50
C TYR A 280 -1.47 23.91 0.47
N ASP A 281 -0.19 23.81 0.80
CA ASP A 281 0.90 24.17 -0.10
C ASP A 281 1.25 23.00 -1.05
N ASN A 282 0.74 23.05 -2.28
CA ASN A 282 0.99 22.01 -3.30
C ASN A 282 2.44 21.97 -3.80
N THR A 283 3.29 22.95 -3.46
CA THR A 283 4.71 22.92 -3.83
C THR A 283 5.54 22.06 -2.88
N LYS A 284 5.01 21.76 -1.69
CA LYS A 284 5.69 20.99 -0.66
C LYS A 284 5.41 19.51 -0.77
N LEU A 285 6.48 18.72 -0.75
CA LEU A 285 6.40 17.26 -0.82
C LEU A 285 6.12 16.66 0.56
N PRO A 286 5.24 15.66 0.67
CA PRO A 286 4.84 15.09 1.97
C PRO A 286 5.81 14.02 2.50
N TYR A 287 7.04 13.98 2.00
CA TYR A 287 7.95 12.86 2.23
C TYR A 287 8.36 12.68 3.69
N ALA A 288 8.46 13.75 4.47
CA ALA A 288 8.76 13.68 5.90
C ALA A 288 7.80 12.77 6.66
N LEU A 289 6.52 12.78 6.25
CA LEU A 289 5.44 12.05 6.90
C LEU A 289 5.63 10.54 6.79
N PHE A 290 6.47 10.06 5.87
CA PHE A 290 6.74 8.63 5.75
C PHE A 290 7.46 8.06 6.98
N THR A 291 8.41 8.81 7.56
CA THR A 291 9.18 8.37 8.74
C THR A 291 8.94 9.27 9.96
N SER A 292 7.90 10.09 9.94
CA SER A 292 7.44 10.88 11.08
C SER A 292 6.92 9.97 12.19
N ALA A 293 7.35 10.22 13.43
CA ALA A 293 6.96 9.43 14.58
C ALA A 293 5.45 9.53 14.86
N SER A 294 4.94 10.76 14.93
CA SER A 294 3.53 11.11 15.14
C SER A 294 2.62 10.66 14.00
N ASN A 295 3.16 10.51 12.78
CA ASN A 295 2.38 10.02 11.64
C ASN A 295 2.26 8.50 11.58
N THR A 296 2.90 7.74 12.46
CA THR A 296 2.80 6.27 12.48
C THR A 296 1.92 5.78 13.62
N VAL A 297 1.09 4.77 13.32
CA VAL A 297 0.21 4.12 14.28
C VAL A 297 0.26 2.61 14.10
N LEU A 298 0.17 1.86 15.20
CA LEU A 298 -0.02 0.40 15.14
C LEU A 298 -1.50 0.06 15.22
N ILE A 299 -1.98 -0.69 14.23
CA ILE A 299 -3.36 -1.17 14.14
C ILE A 299 -3.33 -2.70 14.24
N PRO A 300 -4.13 -3.35 15.10
CA PRO A 300 -4.16 -4.81 15.17
C PRO A 300 -4.44 -5.47 13.82
N ASN A 301 -3.69 -6.53 13.51
CA ASN A 301 -3.91 -7.32 12.31
C ASN A 301 -5.31 -7.91 12.27
N GLY A 302 -5.87 -8.06 11.08
CA GLY A 302 -7.19 -8.65 10.88
C GLY A 302 -8.35 -7.72 11.18
N LEU A 303 -8.09 -6.51 11.70
CA LEU A 303 -9.04 -5.41 11.62
C LEU A 303 -9.00 -4.80 10.23
N MET A 304 -10.14 -4.26 9.79
CA MET A 304 -10.24 -3.55 8.52
C MET A 304 -9.21 -2.41 8.47
N LYS A 305 -8.78 -2.01 7.27
CA LYS A 305 -8.00 -0.78 7.01
C LYS A 305 -8.94 0.34 6.56
N PRO A 306 -9.89 0.79 7.40
CA PRO A 306 -10.93 1.72 6.95
C PRO A 306 -10.35 3.10 6.60
N THR A 307 -9.15 3.44 7.08
CA THR A 307 -8.54 4.75 6.83
C THR A 307 -8.33 5.07 5.35
N ASP A 308 -8.28 4.06 4.48
CA ASP A 308 -8.05 4.25 3.05
C ASP A 308 -9.35 4.50 2.25
N LYS A 309 -10.53 4.20 2.81
CA LYS A 309 -11.83 4.31 2.12
C LYS A 309 -12.90 5.09 2.87
N CYS A 310 -12.75 5.24 4.19
CA CYS A 310 -13.69 5.90 5.08
C CYS A 310 -13.13 7.28 5.47
N GLU A 311 -13.55 8.33 4.75
CA GLU A 311 -13.02 9.70 4.95
C GLU A 311 -13.25 10.16 6.40
N SER A 312 -14.42 9.92 7.00
CA SER A 312 -14.74 10.35 8.37
C SER A 312 -13.82 9.71 9.41
N ILE A 313 -13.50 8.43 9.24
CA ILE A 313 -12.55 7.73 10.13
C ILE A 313 -11.16 8.36 9.99
N LYS A 314 -10.71 8.64 8.77
CA LYS A 314 -9.41 9.30 8.55
C LYS A 314 -9.37 10.69 9.18
N ILE A 315 -10.46 11.47 9.08
CA ILE A 315 -10.59 12.78 9.74
C ILE A 315 -10.54 12.65 11.27
N ALA A 316 -11.18 11.63 11.85
CA ALA A 316 -11.08 11.37 13.29
C ALA A 316 -9.62 11.09 13.70
N PHE A 317 -8.84 10.37 12.90
CA PHE A 317 -7.41 10.18 13.15
C PHE A 317 -6.59 11.47 13.00
N TYR A 318 -6.93 12.35 12.05
CA TYR A 318 -6.32 13.69 11.94
C TYR A 318 -6.56 14.50 13.21
N LYS A 319 -7.81 14.52 13.69
CA LYS A 319 -8.18 15.23 14.92
C LYS A 319 -7.41 14.67 16.12
N ARG A 320 -7.36 13.35 16.28
CA ARG A 320 -6.59 12.71 17.36
C ARG A 320 -5.10 13.03 17.30
N HIS A 321 -4.52 13.03 16.09
CA HIS A 321 -3.12 13.43 15.92
C HIS A 321 -2.89 14.87 16.39
N ILE A 322 -3.76 15.81 15.98
CA ILE A 322 -3.63 17.23 16.35
C ILE A 322 -3.78 17.42 17.86
N GLU A 323 -4.69 16.69 18.51
CA GLU A 323 -4.85 16.71 19.97
C GLU A 323 -3.61 16.20 20.71
N LEU A 324 -2.93 15.18 20.18
CA LEU A 324 -1.74 14.60 20.80
C LEU A 324 -0.47 15.43 20.56
N TYR A 325 -0.30 15.98 19.37
CA TYR A 325 1.00 16.49 18.91
C TYR A 325 0.98 17.94 18.42
N GLY A 326 -0.19 18.58 18.36
CA GLY A 326 -0.38 19.91 17.81
C GLY A 326 -0.49 19.95 16.28
N ASN A 327 -0.55 21.16 15.74
CA ASN A 327 -0.76 21.44 14.31
C ASN A 327 0.57 21.72 13.58
N ASN A 328 1.60 20.90 13.84
CA ASN A 328 2.95 21.07 13.32
C ASN A 328 3.12 20.37 11.98
N PHE A 329 2.48 20.90 10.93
CA PHE A 329 2.50 20.34 9.59
C PHE A 329 3.39 21.13 8.63
N TYR A 330 3.86 20.46 7.57
CA TYR A 330 4.74 21.07 6.58
C TYR A 330 3.97 21.87 5.52
N ALA A 331 2.94 21.24 4.93
CA ALA A 331 2.17 21.78 3.82
C ALA A 331 0.77 22.25 4.24
N GLU A 332 0.22 21.64 5.28
CA GLU A 332 -1.16 21.82 5.75
C GLU A 332 -1.25 22.92 6.82
N LYS A 333 -2.24 23.82 6.75
CA LYS A 333 -2.55 24.77 7.84
C LYS A 333 -4.03 24.93 8.08
N GLY A 334 -4.37 25.18 9.35
CA GLY A 334 -5.72 25.47 9.81
C GLY A 334 -6.67 24.30 9.55
N PHE A 335 -6.55 23.22 10.33
CA PHE A 335 -7.50 22.12 10.30
C PHE A 335 -8.94 22.63 10.52
N LYS A 336 -9.87 22.15 9.69
CA LYS A 336 -11.28 22.53 9.72
C LYS A 336 -12.02 21.70 10.76
N GLU A 337 -12.20 22.26 11.95
CA GLU A 337 -12.89 21.59 13.07
C GLU A 337 -14.33 21.19 12.70
N ASP A 338 -14.97 21.89 11.79
CA ASP A 338 -16.29 21.58 11.21
C ASP A 338 -16.29 20.36 10.29
N SER A 339 -15.13 19.86 9.87
CA SER A 339 -15.01 18.60 9.13
C SER A 339 -15.00 17.37 10.04
N VAL A 340 -14.83 17.54 11.36
CA VAL A 340 -14.77 16.44 12.32
C VAL A 340 -16.16 15.80 12.46
N PRO A 341 -16.28 14.46 12.36
CA PRO A 341 -17.57 13.80 12.52
C PRO A 341 -18.20 14.08 13.89
N GLU A 342 -19.53 14.27 13.93
CA GLU A 342 -20.25 14.61 15.16
C GLU A 342 -20.04 13.57 16.29
N TRP A 343 -19.86 12.30 15.91
CA TRP A 343 -19.61 11.19 16.83
C TRP A 343 -18.16 11.09 17.33
N TYR A 344 -17.25 11.98 16.93
CA TYR A 344 -15.84 11.94 17.34
C TYR A 344 -15.66 11.87 18.86
N ASN A 345 -16.45 12.64 19.60
CA ASN A 345 -16.38 12.70 21.06
C ASN A 345 -16.83 11.41 21.76
N GLU A 346 -17.48 10.49 21.04
CA GLU A 346 -17.87 9.18 21.56
C GLU A 346 -16.71 8.17 21.49
N ILE A 347 -15.66 8.46 20.71
CA ILE A 347 -14.48 7.61 20.62
C ILE A 347 -13.70 7.72 21.93
N LYS A 348 -13.54 6.58 22.61
CA LYS A 348 -12.63 6.46 23.75
C LYS A 348 -11.26 6.03 23.25
N TRP A 349 -10.43 7.02 22.92
CA TRP A 349 -9.07 6.78 22.47
C TRP A 349 -8.23 6.11 23.57
N LEU A 350 -7.46 5.11 23.18
CA LEU A 350 -6.39 4.58 24.00
C LEU A 350 -5.33 5.68 24.16
N GLU A 351 -4.97 5.97 25.41
CA GLU A 351 -3.91 6.91 25.69
C GLU A 351 -2.55 6.31 25.33
N PRO A 352 -1.65 7.06 24.66
CA PRO A 352 -0.35 6.54 24.30
C PRO A 352 0.44 6.09 25.53
N ASP A 353 0.98 4.87 25.50
CA ASP A 353 1.84 4.37 26.56
C ASP A 353 3.25 4.96 26.45
N LEU A 354 3.86 5.29 27.59
CA LEU A 354 5.27 5.68 27.67
C LEU A 354 6.10 4.49 28.21
N PRO A 355 6.83 3.75 27.36
CA PRO A 355 7.54 2.55 27.80
C PRO A 355 8.65 2.85 28.82
N LEU A 356 8.97 1.87 29.65
CA LEU A 356 10.17 1.93 30.50
C LEU A 356 11.42 2.13 29.63
N ASN A 357 12.34 2.97 30.12
CA ASN A 357 13.59 3.33 29.46
C ASN A 357 13.42 3.90 28.04
N TRP A 358 12.26 4.51 27.74
CA TRP A 358 12.01 5.07 26.41
C TRP A 358 13.07 6.10 25.98
N GLU A 359 13.60 6.91 26.91
CA GLU A 359 14.61 7.92 26.57
C GLU A 359 15.90 7.29 26.03
N GLU A 360 16.38 6.22 26.69
CA GLU A 360 17.53 5.45 26.24
C GLU A 360 17.26 4.80 24.88
N LYS A 361 16.09 4.18 24.72
CA LYS A 361 15.67 3.55 23.47
C LYS A 361 15.62 4.54 22.31
N ILE A 362 15.12 5.75 22.55
CA ILE A 362 15.09 6.83 21.56
C ILE A 362 16.49 7.39 21.29
N ASN A 363 17.35 7.54 22.30
CA ASN A 363 18.75 7.92 22.08
C ASN A 363 19.46 6.90 21.18
N ASN A 364 19.24 5.61 21.41
CA ASN A 364 19.80 4.54 20.59
C ASN A 364 19.24 4.54 19.16
N LEU A 365 17.94 4.83 18.98
CA LEU A 365 17.32 5.03 17.67
C LEU A 365 17.96 6.22 16.92
N LEU A 366 18.18 7.36 17.60
CA LEU A 366 18.77 8.56 17.00
C LEU A 366 20.25 8.35 16.65
N ALA A 367 21.00 7.63 17.49
CA ALA A 367 22.37 7.20 17.18
C ALA A 367 22.40 6.25 15.98
N TYR A 368 21.47 5.29 15.93
CA TYR A 368 21.30 4.38 14.80
C TYR A 368 20.97 5.14 13.52
N ARG A 369 20.02 6.08 13.57
CA ARG A 369 19.64 6.97 12.46
C ARG A 369 20.86 7.64 11.88
N LYS A 370 21.65 8.31 12.72
CA LYS A 370 22.85 9.03 12.29
C LYS A 370 23.79 8.09 11.54
N LYS A 371 24.16 6.96 12.14
CA LYS A 371 25.01 5.96 11.49
C LYS A 371 24.43 5.47 10.16
N TYR A 372 23.15 5.12 10.14
CA TYR A 372 22.47 4.64 8.93
C TYR A 372 22.51 5.65 7.79
N LEU A 373 22.19 6.92 8.05
CA LEU A 373 22.18 7.97 7.03
C LEU A 373 23.60 8.28 6.55
N PHE A 374 24.57 8.38 7.45
CA PHE A 374 25.97 8.57 7.09
C PHE A 374 26.48 7.44 6.19
N ASP A 375 26.23 6.18 6.56
CA ASP A 375 26.62 5.01 5.77
C ASP A 375 25.98 5.05 4.36
N LYS A 376 24.73 5.54 4.26
CA LYS A 376 24.01 5.63 2.97
C LYS A 376 24.52 6.73 2.06
N TYR A 377 24.77 7.93 2.58
CA TYR A 377 25.23 9.06 1.77
C TYR A 377 26.75 9.04 1.52
N ALA A 378 27.55 8.43 2.40
CA ALA A 378 28.99 8.31 2.20
C ALA A 378 29.37 7.41 1.00
N VAL A 379 28.56 6.38 0.72
CA VAL A 379 28.81 5.44 -0.39
C VAL A 379 28.61 6.09 -1.76
N ASN A 380 27.82 7.17 -1.86
CA ASN A 380 27.51 7.83 -3.13
C ASN A 380 28.38 9.08 -3.43
N LYS A 381 29.36 9.39 -2.57
CA LYS A 381 30.38 10.43 -2.84
C LYS A 381 31.62 9.88 -3.59
N LYS A 382 31.59 8.62 -4.04
CA LYS A 382 32.59 7.99 -4.91
C LYS A 382 31.97 7.68 -6.25
#